data_AF-A0A2I2KZD0-F1
#
_entry.id   AF-A0A2I2KZD0-F1
#
_cell.length_a   1.000
_cell.length_b   1.000
_cell.length_c   1.000
_cell.angle_alpha   90.00
_cell.angle_beta   90.00
_cell.angle_gamma   90.00
#
_symmetry.space_group_name_H-M   'P 1'
#
loop_
_entity.id
_entity.type
_entity.pdbx_description
1 polymer ?
#
loop_
_entity_poly.entity_id
_entity_poly.type
_entity_poly.pdbx_seq_one_letter_code
_entity_poly.pdbx_strand_id
1 'polypeptide(L)' 'MHRAAPRERGAATARLVCFSGAGFSDQLTAAAAASRDVLLVGAADLYADA' A
#
# COMPACT_ATOMS: atom_id res chain seq x y z
N MET A 1 -18.81 5.00 -1.01
CA MET A 1 -18.65 5.62 0.33
C MET A 1 -17.19 5.56 0.72
N HIS A 2 -16.44 6.66 0.61
CA HIS A 2 -15.02 6.72 1.00
C HIS A 2 -14.96 7.22 2.44
N ARG A 3 -14.77 6.31 3.40
CA ARG A 3 -14.64 6.67 4.82
C ARG A 3 -13.28 7.33 5.00
N ALA A 4 -13.26 8.62 5.31
CA ALA A 4 -12.03 9.31 5.70
C ALA A 4 -11.47 8.62 6.96
N ALA A 5 -10.22 8.15 6.87
CA ALA A 5 -9.49 7.67 8.04
C ALA A 5 -9.27 8.86 9.01
N PRO A 6 -9.34 8.64 10.34
CA PRO A 6 -9.03 9.68 11.32
C PRO A 6 -7.62 10.24 11.07
N ARG A 7 -7.47 11.56 10.99
CA ARG A 7 -6.24 12.23 10.54
C ARG A 7 -5.06 12.17 11.52
N GLU A 8 -5.23 11.60 12.72
CA GLU A 8 -4.26 11.74 13.82
C GLU A 8 -4.14 10.49 14.71
N ARG A 9 -3.99 9.30 14.13
CA ARG A 9 -3.57 8.10 14.88
C ARG A 9 -2.58 7.27 14.08
N GLY A 10 -1.42 7.84 13.80
CA GLY A 10 -0.26 7.11 13.30
C GLY A 10 0.92 7.41 14.22
N ALA A 11 1.61 6.38 14.72
CA ALA A 11 2.92 6.60 15.30
C ALA A 11 3.81 7.26 14.23
N ALA A 12 4.74 8.14 14.62
CA ALA A 12 5.63 8.83 13.67
C ALA A 12 6.44 7.88 12.77
N THR A 13 6.51 6.60 13.13
CA THR A 13 7.20 5.52 12.42
C THR A 13 6.26 4.55 11.70
N ALA A 14 4.94 4.80 11.73
CA ALA A 14 3.97 3.92 11.09
C ALA A 14 4.12 3.99 9.56
N ARG A 15 4.05 2.83 8.91
CA ARG A 15 4.07 2.68 7.45
C ARG A 15 2.76 2.08 6.98
N LEU A 16 2.37 2.42 5.75
CA LEU A 16 1.18 1.91 5.09
C LEU A 16 1.54 0.70 4.23
N VAL A 17 0.86 -0.43 4.45
CA VAL A 17 0.93 -1.60 3.57
C VAL A 17 -0.44 -1.81 2.94
N CYS A 18 -0.48 -1.88 1.62
CA CYS A 18 -1.69 -2.12 0.84
C CYS A 18 -1.56 -3.46 0.11
N PHE A 19 -2.52 -4.34 0.30
CA PHE A 19 -2.59 -5.62 -0.41
C PHE A 19 -3.73 -5.63 -1.45
N SER A 20 -3.46 -6.19 -2.63
CA SER A 20 -4.48 -6.45 -3.64
C SER A 20 -4.16 -7.71 -4.45
N GLY A 21 -5.12 -8.63 -4.50
CA GLY A 21 -5.06 -9.79 -5.40
C GLY A 21 -5.35 -9.45 -6.87
N ALA A 22 -6.01 -8.32 -7.14
CA ALA A 22 -6.34 -7.86 -8.48
C ALA A 22 -5.26 -6.95 -9.09
N GLY A 23 -4.23 -6.60 -8.32
CA GLY A 23 -3.20 -5.63 -8.69
C GLY A 23 -3.54 -4.19 -8.35
N PHE A 24 -2.69 -3.27 -8.80
CA PHE A 24 -2.80 -1.82 -8.61
C PHE A 24 -2.62 -1.12 -9.96
N SER A 25 -3.15 0.10 -10.08
CA SER A 25 -2.97 0.91 -11.29
C SER A 25 -1.55 1.48 -11.39
N ASP A 26 -1.08 1.74 -12.61
CA ASP A 26 0.25 2.32 -12.84
C ASP A 26 0.46 3.65 -12.12
N GLN A 27 -0.58 4.48 -12.07
CA GLN A 27 -0.55 5.75 -11.35
C GLN A 27 -0.31 5.55 -9.85
N LEU A 28 -0.95 4.55 -9.24
CA LEU A 28 -0.78 4.25 -7.83
C LEU A 28 0.59 3.62 -7.55
N THR A 29 1.07 2.75 -8.43
CA THR A 29 2.42 2.17 -8.36
C THR A 29 3.49 3.26 -8.43
N ALA A 30 3.36 4.21 -9.36
CA ALA A 30 4.29 5.33 -9.49
C ALA A 30 4.26 6.25 -8.25
N ALA A 31 3.08 6.54 -7.71
CA ALA A 31 2.93 7.35 -6.51
C ALA A 31 3.54 6.65 -5.27
N ALA A 32 3.33 5.34 -5.13
CA ALA A 32 3.91 4.55 -4.05
C ALA A 32 5.44 4.48 -4.15
N ALA A 33 6.00 4.33 -5.36
CA ALA A 33 7.45 4.32 -5.57
C ALA A 33 8.14 5.64 -5.16
N ALA A 34 7.41 6.76 -5.14
CA ALA A 34 7.92 8.05 -4.66
C ALA A 34 7.92 8.17 -3.11
N SER A 35 7.38 7.19 -2.38
CA SER A 35 7.28 7.22 -0.92
C SER A 35 7.96 6.02 -0.28
N ARG A 36 8.77 6.25 0.76
CA ARG A 36 9.41 5.18 1.55
C ARG A 36 8.49 4.56 2.60
N ASP A 37 7.33 5.18 2.81
CA ASP A 37 6.39 4.81 3.88
C ASP A 37 5.19 4.03 3.35
N VAL A 38 5.16 3.71 2.06
CA VAL A 38 4.09 2.95 1.41
C VAL A 38 4.69 1.70 0.77
N LEU A 39 4.12 0.54 1.09
CA LEU A 39 4.42 -0.73 0.44
C LEU A 39 3.16 -1.28 -0.23
N LEU A 40 3.25 -1.57 -1.52
CA LEU A 40 2.21 -2.28 -2.26
C LEU A 40 2.61 -3.76 -2.34
N VAL A 41 1.67 -4.65 -2.03
CA VAL A 41 1.85 -6.10 -2.09
C VAL A 41 0.82 -6.68 -3.05
N GLY A 42 1.29 -7.28 -4.13
CA GLY A 42 0.48 -8.00 -5.10
C GLY A 42 0.35 -9.48 -4.79
N ALA A 43 -0.48 -10.18 -5.56
CA ALA A 43 -0.60 -11.64 -5.45
C ALA A 43 0.73 -12.36 -5.74
N ALA A 44 1.50 -11.87 -6.73
CA ALA A 44 2.79 -12.46 -7.07
C ALA A 44 3.78 -12.41 -5.89
N ASP A 45 3.77 -11.32 -5.13
CA ASP A 45 4.64 -11.15 -3.96
C ASP A 45 4.31 -12.13 -2.82
N LEU A 46 3.03 -12.52 -2.68
CA LEU A 46 2.59 -13.48 -1.65
C LEU A 46 2.93 -14.93 -1.98
N TYR A 47 3.02 -15.27 -3.27
CA TYR A 47 3.23 -16.63 -3.75
C TYR A 47 4.59 -16.82 -4.44
N ALA A 48 5.50 -15.86 -4.30
CA ALA A 48 6.82 -15.89 -4.95
C ALA A 48 7.67 -17.12 -4.56
N ASP A 49 7.36 -17.75 -3.42
CA ASP A 49 8.04 -18.93 -2.87
C ASP A 49 7.10 -20.14 -2.64
N ALA A 50 5.93 -20.16 -3.28
CA ALA A 50 4.94 -21.26 -3.18
C ALA A 50 5.20 -22.41 -4.17
#